data_AF-A0A1W9YT14-F1
#
_entry.id   AF-A0A1W9YT14-F1
#
_cell.length_a   1.000
_cell.length_b   1.000
_cell.length_c   1.000
_cell.angle_alpha   90.00
_cell.angle_beta   90.00
_cell.angle_gamma   90.00
#
_symmetry.space_group_name_H-M   'P 1'
#
loop_
_entity.id
_entity.type
_entity.pdbx_description
1 polymer ?
#
loop_
_entity_poly.entity_id
_entity_poly.type
_entity_poly.pdbx_seq_one_letter_code
_entity_poly.pdbx_strand_id
1 'polypeptide(L)' 'MTDMSGTCRDCEAGHEHCHGTVIVHIGLRAECTEPDCPTPEAAHTYTIDCFAVGCECAEEGAAQPMGPASASAV' A
#
# COMPACT_ATOMS: atom_id res chain seq x y z
N MET A 1 17.18 -11.06 -7.74
CA MET A 1 15.73 -10.92 -7.47
C MET A 1 14.90 -11.75 -8.46
N THR A 2 15.41 -12.91 -8.86
CA THR A 2 14.62 -13.96 -9.51
C THR A 2 14.78 -15.13 -8.56
N ASP A 3 13.70 -15.62 -8.00
CA ASP A 3 13.73 -16.95 -7.42
C ASP A 3 13.10 -17.93 -8.41
N MET A 4 13.90 -18.93 -8.77
CA MET A 4 13.61 -20.01 -9.68
C MET A 4 13.62 -21.37 -8.96
N SER A 5 13.33 -21.44 -7.64
CA SER A 5 13.10 -22.68 -6.86
C SER A 5 12.37 -22.55 -5.47
N GLY A 6 11.74 -21.42 -5.12
CA GLY A 6 11.70 -20.91 -3.74
C GLY A 6 10.31 -20.69 -3.16
N THR A 7 9.72 -21.77 -2.67
CA THR A 7 8.55 -21.74 -1.78
C THR A 7 9.00 -21.57 -0.32
N CYS A 8 8.35 -20.70 0.46
CA CYS A 8 8.58 -20.59 1.91
C CYS A 8 7.70 -21.58 2.68
N ARG A 9 7.97 -21.78 3.98
CA ARG A 9 7.22 -22.75 4.80
C ARG A 9 5.71 -22.49 4.84
N ASP A 10 5.30 -21.22 4.85
CA ASP A 10 3.88 -20.85 4.85
C ASP A 10 3.21 -21.21 3.53
N CYS A 11 3.91 -21.05 2.39
CA CYS A 11 3.44 -21.53 1.09
C CYS A 11 3.35 -23.05 1.03
N GLU A 12 4.34 -23.76 1.60
CA GLU A 12 4.33 -25.22 1.66
C GLU A 12 3.17 -25.75 2.53
N ALA A 13 2.81 -25.03 3.59
CA ALA A 13 1.70 -25.38 4.48
C ALA A 13 0.33 -24.88 3.97
N GLY A 14 0.29 -24.19 2.82
CA GLY A 14 -0.96 -23.72 2.20
C GLY A 14 -1.67 -22.63 3.01
N HIS A 15 -0.94 -21.85 3.80
CA HIS A 15 -1.53 -20.73 4.52
C HIS A 15 -1.91 -19.61 3.55
N GLU A 16 -3.10 -19.04 3.75
CA GLU A 16 -3.51 -17.85 3.00
C GLU A 16 -2.71 -16.64 3.49
N HIS A 17 -1.75 -16.19 2.67
CA HIS A 17 -0.94 -15.01 2.92
C HIS A 17 -0.50 -14.39 1.59
N CYS A 18 -0.03 -13.15 1.67
CA CYS A 18 0.51 -12.42 0.52
C CYS A 18 1.98 -12.10 0.74
N HIS A 19 2.77 -12.13 -0.35
CA HIS A 19 4.18 -11.74 -0.36
C HIS A 19 4.42 -10.29 -0.75
N GLY A 20 3.37 -9.62 -1.22
CA GLY A 20 3.45 -8.23 -1.61
C GLY A 20 3.61 -7.30 -0.43
N THR A 21 4.09 -6.10 -0.74
CA THR A 21 4.10 -4.99 0.20
C THR A 21 2.91 -4.09 -0.13
N VAL A 22 2.17 -3.67 0.88
CA VAL A 22 1.11 -2.67 0.70
C VAL A 22 1.72 -1.30 0.59
N ILE A 23 1.47 -0.59 -0.51
CA ILE A 23 1.76 0.81 -0.71
C ILE A 23 0.58 1.63 -0.19
N VAL A 24 0.82 2.48 0.79
CA VAL A 24 -0.20 3.38 1.34
C VAL A 24 -0.12 4.70 0.59
N HIS A 25 -1.17 4.97 -0.18
CA HIS A 25 -1.26 6.18 -0.99
C HIS A 25 -1.89 7.34 -0.21
N ILE A 26 -1.55 8.57 -0.60
CA ILE A 26 -2.22 9.77 -0.10
C ILE A 26 -3.54 9.94 -0.85
N GLY A 27 -4.67 9.89 -0.13
CA GLY A 27 -6.01 10.16 -0.67
C GLY A 27 -6.57 9.10 -1.61
N LEU A 28 -5.85 8.00 -1.82
CA LEU A 28 -6.26 6.86 -2.67
C LEU A 28 -6.31 5.59 -1.81
N ARG A 29 -6.90 4.53 -2.37
CA ARG A 29 -6.92 3.21 -1.74
C ARG A 29 -5.50 2.65 -1.70
N ALA A 30 -5.13 2.01 -0.59
CA ALA A 30 -3.86 1.29 -0.50
C ALA A 30 -3.82 0.13 -1.51
N GLU A 31 -2.64 -0.13 -2.08
CA GLU A 31 -2.44 -1.11 -3.13
C GLU A 31 -1.37 -2.11 -2.73
N CYS A 32 -1.60 -3.40 -2.96
CA CYS A 32 -0.55 -4.41 -2.82
C CYS A 32 0.29 -4.46 -4.10
N THR A 33 1.61 -4.57 -3.97
CA THR A 33 2.51 -4.72 -5.13
C THR A 33 2.25 -5.99 -5.94
N GLU A 34 1.57 -6.99 -5.36
CA GLU A 34 1.15 -8.19 -6.08
C GLU A 34 -0.16 -7.92 -6.84
N PRO A 35 -0.18 -8.14 -8.17
CA PRO A 35 -1.34 -7.86 -8.99
C PRO A 35 -2.52 -8.75 -8.59
N ASP A 36 -3.72 -8.16 -8.53
CA ASP A 36 -4.98 -8.86 -8.19
C ASP A 36 -4.95 -9.54 -6.81
N CYS A 37 -4.15 -9.05 -5.86
CA CYS A 37 -4.13 -9.59 -4.51
C CYS A 37 -5.52 -9.46 -3.85
N PRO A 38 -6.19 -10.57 -3.48
CA PRO A 38 -7.52 -10.53 -2.88
C PRO A 38 -7.48 -10.25 -1.37
N THR A 39 -6.29 -10.31 -0.77
CA THR A 39 -6.08 -10.17 0.67
C THR A 39 -6.33 -8.71 1.10
N PRO A 40 -7.06 -8.47 2.20
CA PRO A 40 -7.22 -7.10 2.71
C PRO A 40 -5.86 -6.53 3.14
N GLU A 41 -5.68 -5.22 2.96
CA GLU A 41 -4.44 -4.50 3.31
C GLU A 41 -3.97 -4.79 4.75
N ALA A 42 -4.90 -4.88 5.71
CA ALA A 42 -4.61 -5.16 7.11
C ALA A 42 -4.04 -6.57 7.40
N ALA A 43 -4.16 -7.51 6.45
CA ALA A 43 -3.60 -8.86 6.57
C ALA A 43 -2.19 -8.97 5.97
N HIS A 44 -1.63 -7.89 5.41
CA HIS A 44 -0.26 -7.86 4.95
C HIS A 44 0.69 -7.57 6.10
N THR A 45 1.82 -8.27 6.11
CA THR A 45 2.90 -8.02 7.08
C THR A 45 3.68 -6.75 6.75
N TYR A 46 3.81 -6.42 5.47
CA TYR A 46 4.65 -5.31 5.01
C TYR A 46 3.81 -4.19 4.43
N THR A 47 4.14 -2.97 4.86
CA THR A 47 3.51 -1.75 4.40
C THR A 47 4.58 -0.69 4.21
N ILE A 48 4.43 0.14 3.18
CA ILE A 48 5.32 1.24 2.86
C ILE A 48 4.52 2.46 2.38
N ASP A 49 4.92 3.66 2.77
CA ASP A 49 4.28 4.89 2.31
C ASP A 49 4.62 5.18 0.84
N CYS A 50 3.66 5.69 0.08
CA CYS A 50 3.83 6.02 -1.34
C CYS A 50 4.93 7.07 -1.58
N PHE A 51 5.19 7.92 -0.59
CA PHE A 51 6.29 8.89 -0.63
C PHE A 51 7.66 8.21 -0.66
N ALA A 52 7.85 7.14 0.12
CA ALA A 52 9.13 6.44 0.19
C ALA A 52 9.50 5.72 -1.12
N VAL A 53 8.50 5.40 -1.96
CA VAL A 53 8.69 4.77 -3.27
C VAL A 53 8.62 5.75 -4.44
N GLY A 54 8.39 7.05 -4.19
CA GLY A 54 8.35 8.09 -5.23
C GLY A 54 7.12 8.00 -6.14
N CYS A 55 5.95 7.65 -5.59
CA CYS A 55 4.71 7.56 -6.36
C CYS A 55 4.20 8.93 -6.80
N GLU A 56 3.64 9.05 -8.02
CA GLU A 56 3.07 10.31 -8.53
C GLU A 56 2.02 10.93 -7.62
N CYS A 57 1.20 10.10 -6.95
CA CYS A 57 0.19 10.60 -6.03
C CYS A 57 0.76 11.35 -4.82
N ALA A 58 2.03 11.12 -4.46
CA ALA A 58 2.72 11.87 -3.41
C ALA A 58 3.11 13.28 -3.88
N GLU A 59 3.44 13.43 -5.16
CA GLU A 59 3.76 14.72 -5.79
C GLU A 59 2.49 15.55 -6.02
N GLU A 60 1.41 14.91 -6.46
CA GLU A 60 0.11 15.54 -6.72
C GLU A 60 -0.65 15.88 -5.44
N GLY A 61 -0.48 15.11 -4.37
CA GLY A 61 -1.07 15.38 -3.04
C GLY A 61 -0.59 16.69 -2.41
N ALA A 62 0.60 17.18 -2.77
CA ALA A 62 1.09 18.51 -2.39
C ALA A 62 0.33 19.65 -3.11
N ALA A 63 -0.38 19.36 -4.20
CA ALA A 63 -1.11 20.33 -5.01
C ALA A 63 -2.59 20.48 -4.63
N GLN A 64 -3.10 19.73 -3.65
CA GLN A 64 -4.42 20.01 -3.10
C GLN A 64 -4.28 21.10 -2.03
N PRO A 65 -4.76 22.34 -2.25
CA PRO A 65 -4.85 23.29 -1.16
C PRO A 65 -5.77 22.66 -0.13
N MET A 66 -5.21 22.34 1.03
CA MET A 66 -5.95 22.01 2.24
C MET A 66 -6.99 23.13 2.40
N GLY A 67 -8.24 22.85 2.00
CA GLY A 67 -9.34 23.79 2.13
C GLY A 67 -9.43 24.22 3.59
N PRO A 68 -9.83 25.46 3.88
CA PRO A 68 -9.77 25.95 5.24
C PRO A 68 -10.63 25.04 6.13
N ALA A 69 -10.00 24.50 7.19
CA ALA A 69 -10.74 23.93 8.31
C ALA A 69 -11.81 24.96 8.69
N SER A 70 -13.08 24.56 8.68
CA SER A 70 -14.20 25.46 8.86
C SER A 70 -13.99 26.36 10.08
N ALA A 71 -13.71 27.64 9.85
CA ALA A 71 -13.84 28.65 10.89
C ALA A 71 -15.34 28.87 11.08
N SER A 72 -15.93 28.19 12.06
CA SER A 72 -17.14 28.71 12.70
C SER A 72 -16.80 30.09 13.25
N ALA A 73 -17.42 31.12 12.70
CA ALA A 73 -17.48 32.44 13.30
C ALA A 73 -18.88 33.02 13.05
N VAL A 74 -19.66 33.00 14.14
CA VAL A 74 -20.83 33.81 14.53
C VAL A 74 -21.83 34.30 13.48
#